data_AF-A0A8H5B7F1-F1
#
_entry.id   AF-A0A8H5B7F1-F1
#
_cell.length_a   1.000
_cell.length_b   1.000
_cell.length_c   1.000
_cell.angle_alpha   90.00
_cell.angle_beta   90.00
_cell.angle_gamma   90.00
#
_symmetry.space_group_name_H-M   'P 1'
#
loop_
_entity.id
_entity.type
_entity.pdbx_description
1 polymer ?
#
loop_
_entity_poly.entity_id
_entity_poly.type
_entity_poly.pdbx_seq_one_letter_code
_entity_poly.pdbx_strand_id
1 'polypeptide(L)'
;MDSRPMVESASRQRLMAQNDKEDDDEDEEENEEDEDNGDSTPLGGNFDLYDMNLDFLTSKYSPVGKMDVDPEALYCTILTYQAKNDRTAKATIPEDYGSPGSEGEFSARFLRDPFSEEPFEISVSDIEITDDIGFKSKYASPKVRWDGDGIKARMDIAGGGCGIASSSGSFAMRPLWQAESEDGEFMELFEGTLTFRASFSSLYTRKGHGRGIPTVSFPFWAVRALE
;
A
#
# COMPACT_ATOMS: atom_id res chain seq x y z
N MET A 1 -67.15 7.76 27.14
CA MET A 1 -68.37 8.42 26.65
C MET A 1 -68.51 9.69 27.46
N ASP A 2 -68.20 10.86 26.89
CA ASP A 2 -69.03 12.06 27.05
C ASP A 2 -68.50 13.23 26.20
N SER A 3 -69.23 13.45 25.10
CA SER A 3 -69.83 14.71 24.64
C SER A 3 -69.05 16.03 24.73
N ARG A 4 -68.78 16.60 23.54
CA ARG A 4 -68.50 18.03 23.23
C ARG A 4 -69.74 18.91 23.59
N PRO A 5 -69.65 20.26 23.59
CA PRO A 5 -69.61 21.11 22.37
C PRO A 5 -68.68 22.35 22.50
N MET A 6 -67.94 22.79 21.46
CA MET A 6 -68.30 23.69 20.33
C MET A 6 -68.92 25.05 20.72
N VAL A 7 -68.23 26.15 20.37
CA VAL A 7 -68.64 27.49 19.84
C VAL A 7 -67.35 28.36 19.90
N GLU A 8 -66.57 28.66 18.86
CA GLU A 8 -66.77 29.41 17.60
C GLU A 8 -67.08 30.91 17.79
N SER A 9 -66.17 31.80 17.36
CA SER A 9 -66.38 33.20 16.86
C SER A 9 -65.10 34.02 17.10
N ALA A 10 -64.29 34.37 16.09
CA ALA A 10 -64.49 35.33 14.99
C ALA A 10 -63.85 36.71 15.28
N SER A 11 -62.81 37.00 14.47
CA SER A 11 -62.59 38.25 13.72
C SER A 11 -62.32 39.58 14.44
N ARG A 12 -61.16 40.19 14.13
CA ARG A 12 -60.95 41.61 13.72
C ARG A 12 -59.45 41.91 13.64
N GLN A 13 -58.89 42.16 12.44
CA GLN A 13 -58.75 43.46 11.74
C GLN A 13 -57.54 44.31 12.16
N ARG A 14 -56.62 44.45 11.19
CA ARG A 14 -55.86 45.65 10.74
C ARG A 14 -55.06 46.46 11.78
N LEU A 15 -53.76 46.67 11.50
CA LEU A 15 -53.23 47.95 10.97
C LEU A 15 -51.74 47.81 10.60
N MET A 16 -51.38 48.46 9.49
CA MET A 16 -50.00 48.66 9.02
C MET A 16 -49.34 49.82 9.79
N ALA A 17 -48.06 49.70 10.09
CA ALA A 17 -47.13 50.83 10.18
C ALA A 17 -45.69 50.32 9.93
N GLN A 18 -45.01 51.01 9.02
CA GLN A 18 -43.61 50.85 8.62
C GLN A 18 -42.67 51.42 9.69
N ASN A 19 -41.44 50.88 9.75
CA ASN A 19 -40.14 51.55 9.97
C ASN A 19 -39.12 50.42 10.22
N ASP A 20 -38.22 50.15 9.26
CA ASP A 20 -36.91 50.80 9.04
C ASP A 20 -35.84 50.34 10.04
N LYS A 21 -34.86 49.62 9.46
CA LYS A 21 -33.43 49.49 9.79
C LYS A 21 -33.01 49.01 11.18
N GLU A 22 -32.20 47.95 11.14
CA GLU A 22 -30.92 47.74 11.84
C GLU A 22 -30.48 46.31 11.42
N ASP A 23 -29.49 46.21 10.52
CA ASP A 23 -28.08 45.93 10.84
C ASP A 23 -27.97 44.62 11.64
N ASP A 24 -27.95 43.48 10.92
CA ASP A 24 -27.57 42.19 11.49
C ASP A 24 -26.33 41.70 10.72
N ASP A 25 -25.23 41.67 11.49
CA ASP A 25 -23.91 41.20 11.14
C ASP A 25 -23.97 39.78 10.57
N GLU A 26 -23.47 39.61 9.34
CA GLU A 26 -23.23 38.30 8.76
C GLU A 26 -21.98 37.72 9.43
N ASP A 27 -22.20 36.80 10.39
CA ASP A 27 -21.17 35.92 10.93
C ASP A 27 -20.61 35.04 9.78
N GLU A 28 -19.49 35.47 9.21
CA GLU A 28 -18.62 34.64 8.38
C GLU A 28 -18.03 33.53 9.26
N GLU A 29 -18.70 32.38 9.32
CA GLU A 29 -18.11 31.13 9.79
C GLU A 29 -16.99 30.73 8.82
N GLU A 30 -15.77 31.21 9.10
CA GLU A 30 -14.53 30.67 8.56
C GLU A 30 -14.43 29.20 9.00
N ASN A 31 -14.94 28.30 8.16
CA ASN A 31 -14.50 26.91 8.16
C ASN A 31 -13.02 26.93 7.75
N GLU A 32 -12.14 26.96 8.75
CA GLU A 32 -10.77 26.48 8.59
C GLU A 32 -10.86 25.00 8.19
N GLU A 33 -10.92 24.76 6.87
CA GLU A 33 -10.52 23.49 6.30
C GLU A 33 -9.04 23.33 6.68
N ASP A 34 -8.81 22.58 7.76
CA ASP A 34 -7.53 21.97 8.06
C ASP A 34 -7.14 21.14 6.84
N GLU A 35 -6.48 21.78 5.87
CA GLU A 35 -5.66 21.11 4.87
C GLU A 35 -4.53 20.44 5.64
N ASP A 36 -4.81 19.25 6.16
CA ASP A 36 -3.83 18.24 6.46
C ASP A 36 -3.15 17.86 5.15
N ASN A 37 -2.28 18.76 4.67
CA ASN A 37 -1.22 18.48 3.72
C ASN A 37 -0.20 17.61 4.46
N GLY A 38 -0.65 16.44 4.92
CA GLY A 38 0.20 15.34 5.30
C GLY A 38 1.03 15.02 4.07
N ASP A 39 2.26 15.50 4.07
CA ASP A 39 3.29 15.31 3.06
C ASP A 39 3.72 13.83 3.04
N SER A 40 2.76 12.92 2.82
CA SER A 40 3.02 11.51 2.65
C SER A 40 3.69 11.37 1.29
N THR A 41 4.98 11.05 1.29
CA THR A 41 5.70 10.82 0.05
C THR A 41 4.97 9.73 -0.75
N PRO A 42 4.66 9.97 -2.03
CA PRO A 42 3.95 9.00 -2.84
C PRO A 42 4.69 7.65 -2.87
N LEU A 43 3.94 6.57 -2.65
CA LEU A 43 4.42 5.19 -2.76
C LEU A 43 4.43 4.69 -4.21
N GLY A 44 4.13 5.56 -5.18
CA GLY A 44 4.29 5.32 -6.60
C GLY A 44 5.76 5.12 -6.97
N GLY A 45 6.00 4.29 -8.00
CA GLY A 45 7.32 4.06 -8.59
C GLY A 45 7.73 2.59 -8.67
N ASN A 46 8.99 2.38 -9.06
CA ASN A 46 9.60 1.07 -9.17
C ASN A 46 10.33 0.71 -7.87
N PHE A 47 10.20 -0.53 -7.42
CA PHE A 47 10.81 -1.04 -6.19
C PHE A 47 11.55 -2.34 -6.46
N ASP A 48 12.74 -2.46 -5.88
CA ASP A 48 13.47 -3.71 -5.77
C ASP A 48 13.30 -4.30 -4.37
N LEU A 49 12.89 -5.56 -4.32
CA LEU A 49 12.49 -6.26 -3.09
C LEU A 49 13.52 -7.31 -2.72
N TYR A 50 13.79 -7.42 -1.42
CA TYR A 50 14.78 -8.33 -0.84
C TYR A 50 14.16 -9.10 0.31
N ASP A 51 14.17 -10.44 0.22
CA ASP A 51 13.61 -11.31 1.25
C ASP A 51 14.32 -11.10 2.60
N MET A 52 13.54 -10.88 3.67
CA MET A 52 14.08 -10.77 5.03
C MET A 52 14.61 -12.09 5.63
N ASN A 53 14.65 -13.17 4.84
CA ASN A 53 15.30 -14.43 5.19
C ASN A 53 16.72 -14.54 4.59
N LEU A 54 17.20 -13.51 3.88
CA LEU A 54 18.57 -13.46 3.37
C LEU A 54 19.55 -13.11 4.50
N ASP A 55 20.18 -14.11 5.11
CA ASP A 55 21.06 -13.96 6.27
C ASP A 55 22.06 -12.80 6.16
N PHE A 56 22.67 -12.60 4.98
CA PHE A 56 23.64 -11.53 4.77
C PHE A 56 23.04 -10.13 4.94
N LEU A 57 21.77 -9.90 4.57
CA LEU A 57 21.06 -8.64 4.83
C LEU A 57 20.62 -8.53 6.28
N THR A 58 20.09 -9.62 6.83
CA THR A 58 19.61 -9.64 8.22
C THR A 58 20.73 -9.35 9.21
N SER A 59 21.95 -9.81 8.92
CA SER A 59 23.15 -9.56 9.72
C SER A 59 23.58 -8.10 9.73
N LYS A 60 23.14 -7.32 8.74
CA LYS A 60 23.37 -5.87 8.65
C LYS A 60 22.29 -5.12 9.42
N TYR A 61 21.03 -5.49 9.21
CA TYR A 61 19.91 -4.86 9.89
C TYR A 61 19.89 -5.10 11.41
N SER A 62 20.17 -6.33 11.85
CA SER A 62 20.20 -6.71 13.26
C SER A 62 21.49 -7.46 13.60
N PRO A 63 22.62 -6.75 13.76
CA PRO A 63 23.91 -7.37 14.02
C PRO A 63 23.95 -8.10 15.36
N VAL A 64 24.59 -9.27 15.40
CA VAL A 64 24.73 -10.07 16.62
C VAL A 64 25.42 -9.27 17.73
N GLY A 65 24.82 -9.25 18.91
CA GLY A 65 25.37 -8.56 20.08
C GLY A 65 25.03 -7.06 20.17
N LYS A 66 24.30 -6.51 19.18
CA LYS A 66 23.69 -5.18 19.28
C LYS A 66 22.22 -5.30 19.68
N MET A 67 21.75 -4.36 20.50
CA MET A 67 20.32 -4.24 20.84
C MET A 67 19.54 -3.45 19.79
N ASP A 68 20.20 -2.48 19.17
CA ASP A 68 19.60 -1.60 18.18
C ASP A 68 19.77 -2.15 16.76
N VAL A 69 18.76 -1.92 15.92
CA VAL A 69 18.81 -2.19 14.47
C VAL A 69 19.55 -1.08 13.71
N ASP A 70 20.02 -1.41 12.52
CA ASP A 70 20.86 -0.55 11.68
C ASP A 70 20.29 -0.49 10.25
N PRO A 71 19.21 0.32 10.03
CA PRO A 71 18.55 0.43 8.73
C PRO A 71 19.45 1.03 7.66
N GLU A 72 20.35 1.94 8.03
CA GLU A 72 21.31 2.55 7.11
C GLU A 72 22.32 1.52 6.58
N ALA A 73 22.89 0.69 7.47
CA ALA A 73 23.78 -0.39 7.03
C ALA A 73 23.07 -1.41 6.13
N LEU A 74 21.78 -1.69 6.39
CA LEU A 74 20.95 -2.52 5.51
C LEU A 74 20.76 -1.85 4.15
N TYR A 75 20.33 -0.59 4.10
CA TYR A 75 20.10 0.18 2.88
C TYR A 75 21.35 0.21 2.00
N CYS A 76 22.49 0.64 2.56
CA CYS A 76 23.77 0.65 1.86
C CYS A 76 24.15 -0.73 1.33
N THR A 77 23.89 -1.79 2.10
CA THR A 77 24.14 -3.16 1.63
C THR A 77 23.23 -3.50 0.45
N ILE A 78 21.93 -3.22 0.53
CA ILE A 78 20.96 -3.45 -0.55
C ILE A 78 21.43 -2.79 -1.86
N LEU A 79 21.87 -1.54 -1.83
CA LEU A 79 22.35 -0.83 -3.03
C LEU A 79 23.50 -1.56 -3.73
N THR A 80 24.40 -2.24 -2.99
CA THR A 80 25.49 -3.03 -3.60
C THR A 80 25.00 -4.25 -4.37
N TYR A 81 23.84 -4.81 -4.00
CA TYR A 81 23.21 -5.94 -4.68
C TYR A 81 22.27 -5.48 -5.80
N GLN A 82 21.63 -4.33 -5.61
CA GLN A 82 20.84 -3.67 -6.63
C GLN A 82 21.66 -3.40 -7.89
N ALA A 83 22.87 -2.86 -7.73
CA ALA A 83 23.81 -2.63 -8.84
C ALA A 83 24.19 -3.91 -9.62
N LYS A 84 23.96 -5.10 -9.04
CA LYS A 84 24.21 -6.40 -9.68
C LYS A 84 22.95 -7.05 -10.23
N ASN A 85 21.79 -6.38 -10.15
CA ASN A 85 20.48 -6.95 -10.44
C ASN A 85 20.20 -8.24 -9.64
N ASP A 86 20.64 -8.26 -8.37
CA ASP A 86 20.50 -9.41 -7.45
C ASP A 86 19.37 -9.19 -6.44
N ARG A 87 18.20 -8.77 -6.95
CA ARG A 87 16.96 -8.60 -6.19
C ARG A 87 16.17 -9.91 -6.11
N THR A 88 15.37 -10.06 -5.06
CA THR A 88 14.44 -11.19 -4.91
C THR A 88 13.26 -11.07 -5.86
N ALA A 89 12.67 -9.87 -5.92
CA ALA A 89 11.53 -9.52 -6.76
C ALA A 89 11.60 -8.04 -7.16
N LYS A 90 10.78 -7.65 -8.13
CA LYS A 90 10.53 -6.25 -8.51
C LYS A 90 9.02 -5.99 -8.42
N ALA A 91 8.64 -4.84 -7.90
CA ALA A 91 7.27 -4.35 -7.94
C ALA A 91 7.24 -2.95 -8.55
N THR A 92 6.19 -2.64 -9.28
CA THR A 92 5.90 -1.31 -9.80
C THR A 92 4.55 -0.90 -9.24
N ILE A 93 4.52 0.21 -8.51
CA ILE A 93 3.29 0.84 -8.04
C ILE A 93 3.02 2.02 -8.98
N PRO A 94 1.83 2.10 -9.60
CA PRO A 94 1.52 3.20 -10.50
C PRO A 94 1.46 4.53 -9.73
N GLU A 95 1.82 5.65 -10.35
CA GLU A 95 1.80 6.99 -9.71
C GLU A 95 0.39 7.40 -9.29
N ASP A 96 -0.62 7.00 -10.06
CA ASP A 96 -2.03 7.28 -9.84
C ASP A 96 -2.75 6.17 -9.04
N TYR A 97 -2.00 5.41 -8.23
CA TYR A 97 -2.55 4.36 -7.36
C TYR A 97 -3.72 4.89 -6.52
N GLY A 98 -4.73 4.05 -6.32
CA GLY A 98 -6.02 4.45 -5.73
C GLY A 98 -7.06 4.92 -6.76
N SER A 99 -6.65 5.20 -8.01
CA SER A 99 -7.57 5.46 -9.12
C SER A 99 -8.15 4.16 -9.69
N PRO A 100 -9.44 4.12 -10.10
CA PRO A 100 -10.03 2.94 -10.71
C PRO A 100 -9.26 2.51 -11.98
N GLY A 101 -8.86 1.24 -12.02
CA GLY A 101 -8.12 0.66 -13.17
C GLY A 101 -6.63 0.95 -13.18
N SER A 102 -6.10 1.64 -12.16
CA SER A 102 -4.67 1.76 -11.94
C SER A 102 -4.12 0.42 -11.44
N GLU A 103 -3.27 -0.22 -12.25
CA GLU A 103 -2.66 -1.51 -11.95
C GLU A 103 -1.14 -1.39 -11.94
N GLY A 104 -0.52 -1.93 -10.91
CA GLY A 104 0.91 -2.13 -10.82
C GLY A 104 1.34 -3.49 -11.38
N GLU A 105 2.64 -3.72 -11.32
CA GLU A 105 3.26 -4.95 -11.80
C GLU A 105 4.10 -5.59 -10.71
N PHE A 106 4.19 -6.92 -10.73
CA PHE A 106 5.08 -7.68 -9.88
C PHE A 106 5.79 -8.76 -10.70
N SER A 107 7.08 -8.95 -10.43
CA SER A 107 7.86 -10.02 -11.03
C SER A 107 8.86 -10.62 -10.05
N ALA A 108 9.00 -11.94 -10.07
CA ALA A 108 9.97 -12.65 -9.25
C ALA A 108 10.56 -13.83 -10.02
N ARG A 109 11.89 -14.01 -9.95
CA ARG A 109 12.59 -15.04 -10.73
C ARG A 109 12.19 -16.48 -10.39
N PHE A 110 11.60 -16.72 -9.23
CA PHE A 110 11.15 -18.04 -8.79
C PHE A 110 9.67 -18.32 -9.10
N LEU A 111 8.90 -17.32 -9.56
CA LEU A 111 7.53 -17.49 -10.03
C LEU A 111 7.53 -17.57 -11.56
N ARG A 112 7.69 -18.78 -12.09
CA ARG A 112 7.81 -19.03 -13.53
C ARG A 112 6.73 -19.96 -14.05
N ASP A 113 6.32 -19.71 -15.28
CA ASP A 113 5.52 -20.64 -16.05
C ASP A 113 6.33 -21.94 -16.28
N PRO A 114 5.82 -23.11 -15.85
CA PRO A 114 6.56 -24.37 -15.97
C PRO A 114 6.69 -24.88 -17.40
N PHE A 115 6.01 -24.26 -18.38
CA PHE A 115 6.05 -24.61 -19.79
C PHE A 115 6.97 -23.70 -20.59
N SER A 116 6.88 -22.37 -20.45
CA SER A 116 7.76 -21.42 -21.15
C SER A 116 9.07 -21.15 -20.40
N GLU A 117 9.14 -21.47 -19.10
CA GLU A 117 10.20 -21.07 -18.17
C GLU A 117 10.38 -19.55 -18.03
N GLU A 118 9.41 -18.76 -18.52
CA GLU A 118 9.38 -17.31 -18.35
C GLU A 118 8.74 -16.95 -17.00
N PRO A 119 9.14 -15.84 -16.37
CA PRO A 119 8.45 -15.33 -15.19
C PRO A 119 6.97 -15.05 -15.48
N PHE A 120 6.09 -15.32 -14.51
CA PHE A 120 4.70 -14.87 -14.62
C PHE A 120 4.64 -13.35 -14.60
N GLU A 121 3.83 -12.79 -15.49
CA GLU A 121 3.37 -11.41 -15.42
C GLU A 121 2.27 -11.35 -14.36
N ILE A 122 2.54 -10.69 -13.23
CA ILE A 122 1.61 -10.58 -12.11
C ILE A 122 1.17 -9.13 -11.99
N SER A 123 -0.13 -8.89 -12.05
CA SER A 123 -0.71 -7.57 -11.78
C SER A 123 -0.84 -7.33 -10.28
N VAL A 124 -0.66 -6.08 -9.88
CA VAL A 124 -0.90 -5.56 -8.53
C VAL A 124 -2.08 -4.60 -8.61
N SER A 125 -3.27 -5.05 -8.26
CA SER A 125 -4.53 -4.31 -8.42
C SER A 125 -5.17 -4.01 -7.08
N ASP A 126 -6.28 -3.26 -7.09
CA ASP A 126 -7.04 -2.90 -5.87
C ASP A 126 -6.13 -2.28 -4.80
N ILE A 127 -5.29 -1.32 -5.20
CA ILE A 127 -4.30 -0.70 -4.32
C ILE A 127 -5.01 0.28 -3.39
N GLU A 128 -4.99 -0.01 -2.09
CA GLU A 128 -5.62 0.77 -1.03
C GLU A 128 -4.55 1.36 -0.10
N ILE A 129 -4.67 2.65 0.20
CA ILE A 129 -3.85 3.34 1.22
C ILE A 129 -4.40 2.95 2.61
N THR A 130 -3.50 2.63 3.54
CA THR A 130 -3.89 2.21 4.89
C THR A 130 -2.77 2.40 5.91
N ASP A 131 -3.14 2.82 7.12
CA ASP A 131 -2.28 2.90 8.30
C ASP A 131 -1.99 1.51 8.92
N ASP A 132 -2.91 0.56 8.79
CA ASP A 132 -2.78 -0.81 9.29
C ASP A 132 -2.45 -1.81 8.17
N ILE A 133 -1.17 -2.03 7.88
CA ILE A 133 -0.77 -3.08 6.93
C ILE A 133 -0.85 -4.52 7.47
N GLY A 134 -1.16 -4.73 8.75
CA GLY A 134 -1.21 -6.07 9.38
C GLY A 134 0.12 -6.83 9.42
N PHE A 135 1.21 -6.27 8.90
CA PHE A 135 2.54 -6.86 8.87
C PHE A 135 3.29 -6.65 10.19
N LYS A 136 3.77 -7.75 10.76
CA LYS A 136 4.64 -7.76 11.94
C LYS A 136 6.02 -8.28 11.55
N SER A 137 6.98 -7.38 11.48
CA SER A 137 8.39 -7.75 11.29
C SER A 137 8.86 -8.61 12.47
N LYS A 138 9.72 -9.59 12.18
CA LYS A 138 10.40 -10.39 13.21
C LYS A 138 11.57 -9.62 13.86
N TYR A 139 11.92 -8.46 13.32
CA TYR A 139 12.98 -7.59 13.82
C TYR A 139 12.42 -6.42 14.62
N ALA A 140 13.24 -5.83 15.49
CA ALA A 140 12.89 -4.60 16.17
C ALA A 140 12.75 -3.43 15.17
N SER A 141 11.89 -2.47 15.49
CA SER A 141 11.77 -1.25 14.69
C SER A 141 12.96 -0.31 14.93
N PRO A 142 13.34 0.51 13.93
CA PRO A 142 14.33 1.58 14.11
C PRO A 142 13.90 2.58 15.18
N LYS A 143 14.88 3.23 15.83
CA LYS A 143 14.60 4.29 16.82
C LYS A 143 13.94 5.52 16.19
N VAL A 144 14.42 5.89 15.00
CA VAL A 144 13.84 6.94 14.17
C VAL A 144 13.11 6.21 13.05
N ARG A 145 11.80 6.25 13.09
CA ARG A 145 10.93 5.60 12.12
C ARG A 145 10.44 6.65 11.13
N TRP A 146 10.36 6.25 9.87
CA TRP A 146 9.59 7.01 8.90
C TRP A 146 8.13 6.60 9.05
N ASP A 147 7.34 7.46 9.69
CA ASP A 147 5.91 7.28 9.83
C ASP A 147 5.21 7.80 8.58
N GLY A 148 4.29 6.98 8.05
CA GLY A 148 3.53 7.26 6.85
C GLY A 148 2.62 6.09 6.53
N ASP A 149 1.59 6.36 5.74
CA ASP A 149 0.64 5.34 5.32
C ASP A 149 1.34 4.26 4.48
N GLY A 150 0.85 3.03 4.62
CA GLY A 150 1.22 1.94 3.75
C GLY A 150 0.21 1.74 2.62
N ILE A 151 0.48 0.73 1.80
CA ILE A 151 -0.45 0.22 0.81
C ILE A 151 -0.74 -1.25 1.05
N LYS A 152 -1.96 -1.67 0.74
CA LYS A 152 -2.34 -3.05 0.48
C LYS A 152 -2.83 -3.18 -0.94
N ALA A 153 -2.57 -4.31 -1.55
CA ALA A 153 -3.02 -4.61 -2.90
C ALA A 153 -3.29 -6.10 -3.07
N ARG A 154 -4.08 -6.41 -4.08
CA ARG A 154 -4.31 -7.76 -4.57
C ARG A 154 -3.28 -8.10 -5.65
N MET A 155 -2.89 -9.37 -5.72
CA MET A 155 -2.02 -9.89 -6.77
C MET A 155 -2.70 -10.98 -7.57
N ASP A 156 -2.57 -10.96 -8.89
CA ASP A 156 -3.10 -11.99 -9.79
C ASP A 156 -2.24 -12.14 -11.04
N ILE A 157 -2.28 -13.29 -11.73
CA ILE A 157 -1.60 -13.44 -13.02
C ILE A 157 -2.34 -12.59 -14.06
N ALA A 158 -1.63 -11.68 -14.70
CA ALA A 158 -2.19 -10.78 -15.69
C ALA A 158 -2.83 -11.56 -16.84
N GLY A 159 -4.06 -11.21 -17.20
CA GLY A 159 -4.84 -11.92 -18.23
C GLY A 159 -5.15 -13.38 -17.90
N GLY A 160 -4.97 -13.82 -16.65
CA GLY A 160 -5.17 -15.19 -16.18
C GLY A 160 -4.04 -16.16 -16.52
N GLY A 161 -3.25 -15.91 -17.57
CA GLY A 161 -2.14 -16.76 -18.00
C GLY A 161 -2.57 -18.06 -18.72
N CYS A 162 -1.74 -18.55 -19.63
CA CYS A 162 -2.01 -19.80 -20.33
C CYS A 162 -1.87 -21.00 -19.38
N GLY A 163 -2.85 -21.89 -19.36
CA GLY A 163 -2.75 -23.13 -18.58
C GLY A 163 -2.87 -22.96 -17.06
N ILE A 164 -3.16 -21.75 -16.58
CA ILE A 164 -3.52 -21.44 -15.19
C ILE A 164 -5.05 -21.54 -15.04
N ALA A 165 -5.51 -22.15 -13.95
CA ALA A 165 -6.93 -22.23 -13.61
C ALA A 165 -7.39 -21.08 -12.71
N SER A 166 -6.52 -20.65 -11.79
CA SER A 166 -6.74 -19.50 -10.92
C SER A 166 -5.42 -19.03 -10.33
N SER A 167 -5.34 -17.75 -10.01
CA SER A 167 -4.30 -17.14 -9.18
C SER A 167 -4.95 -16.35 -8.05
N SER A 168 -4.15 -16.01 -7.06
CA SER A 168 -4.51 -15.01 -6.04
C SER A 168 -3.29 -14.72 -5.18
N GLY A 169 -3.16 -13.49 -4.73
CA GLY A 169 -2.16 -13.09 -3.76
C GLY A 169 -2.50 -11.75 -3.13
N SER A 170 -1.64 -11.34 -2.20
CA SER A 170 -1.73 -10.08 -1.50
C SER A 170 -0.35 -9.45 -1.42
N PHE A 171 -0.29 -8.13 -1.58
CA PHE A 171 0.90 -7.32 -1.41
C PHE A 171 0.63 -6.27 -0.35
N ALA A 172 1.55 -6.06 0.58
CA ALA A 172 1.47 -4.99 1.55
C ALA A 172 2.85 -4.39 1.79
N MET A 173 2.94 -3.06 1.82
CA MET A 173 4.19 -2.32 1.97
C MET A 173 3.96 -1.04 2.77
N ARG A 174 4.94 -0.63 3.58
CA ARG A 174 4.94 0.66 4.28
C ARG A 174 6.34 1.26 4.37
N PRO A 175 6.44 2.57 4.61
CA PRO A 175 7.66 3.20 5.08
C PRO A 175 8.25 2.53 6.32
N LEU A 176 9.57 2.36 6.35
CA LEU A 176 10.30 1.85 7.51
C LEU A 176 11.27 2.90 8.07
N TRP A 177 12.09 3.47 7.19
CA TRP A 177 13.15 4.39 7.57
C TRP A 177 13.52 5.30 6.40
N GLN A 178 13.88 6.54 6.72
CA GLN A 178 14.36 7.52 5.77
C GLN A 178 15.52 8.29 6.41
N ALA A 179 16.49 8.69 5.60
CA ALA A 179 17.50 9.68 5.95
C ALA A 179 17.95 10.44 4.71
N GLU A 180 18.53 11.62 4.90
CA GLU A 180 19.16 12.39 3.83
C GLU A 180 20.64 11.99 3.72
N SER A 181 21.12 11.76 2.51
CA SER A 181 22.53 11.47 2.23
C SER A 181 23.38 12.74 2.28
N GLU A 182 24.71 12.60 2.25
CA GLU A 182 25.63 13.75 2.17
C GLU A 182 25.42 14.59 0.89
N ASP A 183 24.88 13.97 -0.16
CA ASP A 183 24.59 14.60 -1.45
C ASP A 183 23.18 15.24 -1.50
N GLY A 184 22.42 15.17 -0.41
CA GLY A 184 21.04 15.69 -0.32
C GLY A 184 19.97 14.78 -0.93
N GLU A 185 20.32 13.53 -1.24
CA GLU A 185 19.36 12.54 -1.75
C GLU A 185 18.70 11.78 -0.60
N PHE A 186 17.40 11.49 -0.71
CA PHE A 186 16.70 10.70 0.29
C PHE A 186 17.00 9.20 0.13
N MET A 187 17.49 8.60 1.21
CA MET A 187 17.67 7.16 1.36
C MET A 187 16.40 6.57 1.96
N GLU A 188 15.61 5.92 1.12
CA GLU A 188 14.28 5.43 1.49
C GLU A 188 14.27 3.91 1.61
N LEU A 189 13.86 3.43 2.79
CA LEU A 189 13.72 2.02 3.08
C LEU A 189 12.28 1.72 3.46
N PHE A 190 11.72 0.71 2.81
CA PHE A 190 10.37 0.21 3.03
C PHE A 190 10.42 -1.22 3.55
N GLU A 191 9.34 -1.64 4.20
CA GLU A 191 9.13 -3.03 4.59
C GLU A 191 7.73 -3.51 4.24
N GLY A 192 7.59 -4.82 4.06
CA GLY A 192 6.31 -5.39 3.69
C GLY A 192 6.27 -6.90 3.72
N THR A 193 5.14 -7.42 3.24
CA THR A 193 4.94 -8.85 3.05
C THR A 193 4.12 -9.08 1.81
N LEU A 194 4.33 -10.25 1.20
CA LEU A 194 3.46 -10.71 0.14
C LEU A 194 3.08 -12.17 0.33
N THR A 195 1.96 -12.53 -0.30
CA THR A 195 1.53 -13.91 -0.48
C THR A 195 1.12 -14.12 -1.92
N PHE A 196 1.40 -15.29 -2.48
CA PHE A 196 0.96 -15.63 -3.83
C PHE A 196 0.75 -17.12 -3.98
N ARG A 197 -0.27 -17.53 -4.75
CA ARG A 197 -0.50 -18.91 -5.16
C ARG A 197 -1.12 -18.93 -6.55
N ALA A 198 -0.91 -20.02 -7.27
CA ALA A 198 -1.56 -20.28 -8.54
C ALA A 198 -1.94 -21.75 -8.64
N SER A 199 -3.14 -22.04 -9.16
CA SER A 199 -3.58 -23.40 -9.48
C SER A 199 -3.46 -23.62 -10.97
N PHE A 200 -2.91 -24.75 -11.37
CA PHE A 200 -2.77 -25.11 -12.78
C PHE A 200 -4.04 -25.77 -13.31
N SER A 201 -4.33 -25.50 -14.58
CA SER A 201 -5.42 -26.14 -15.32
C SER A 201 -5.18 -27.65 -15.48
N SER A 202 -6.24 -28.35 -15.89
CA SER A 202 -6.15 -29.78 -16.21
C SER A 202 -5.12 -30.08 -17.31
N LEU A 203 -4.87 -29.14 -18.23
CA LEU A 203 -3.86 -29.29 -19.28
C LEU A 203 -2.46 -29.43 -18.69
N TYR A 204 -2.07 -28.50 -17.81
CA TYR A 204 -0.76 -28.49 -17.16
C TYR A 204 -0.60 -29.68 -16.21
N THR A 205 -1.65 -30.01 -15.47
CA THR A 205 -1.66 -31.18 -14.58
C THR A 205 -1.44 -32.48 -15.36
N ARG A 206 -2.11 -32.65 -16.51
CA ARG A 206 -1.95 -33.84 -17.37
C ARG A 206 -0.56 -33.96 -18.00
N LYS A 207 0.14 -32.85 -18.20
CA LYS A 207 1.53 -32.82 -18.67
C LYS A 207 2.55 -33.07 -17.56
N GLY A 208 2.13 -33.23 -16.30
CA GLY A 208 3.00 -33.57 -15.18
C GLY A 208 3.61 -32.36 -14.46
N HIS A 209 3.16 -31.13 -14.72
CA HIS A 209 3.68 -29.93 -14.06
C HIS A 209 3.18 -29.72 -12.61
N GLY A 210 2.48 -30.71 -12.05
CA GLY A 210 1.87 -30.61 -10.72
C GLY A 210 0.54 -29.85 -10.73
N ARG A 211 0.09 -29.43 -9.55
CA ARG A 211 -1.23 -28.80 -9.35
C ARG A 211 -1.20 -27.27 -9.37
N GLY A 212 -0.01 -26.66 -9.42
CA GLY A 212 0.14 -25.23 -9.25
C GLY A 212 1.37 -24.85 -8.46
N ILE A 213 1.50 -23.55 -8.22
CA ILE A 213 2.45 -22.97 -7.29
C ILE A 213 1.81 -23.02 -5.90
N PRO A 214 2.43 -23.70 -4.91
CA PRO A 214 1.94 -23.65 -3.54
C PRO A 214 1.94 -22.20 -3.04
N THR A 215 1.21 -21.92 -1.96
CA THR A 215 1.28 -20.58 -1.35
C THR A 215 2.71 -20.25 -0.98
N VAL A 216 3.28 -19.27 -1.68
CA VAL A 216 4.52 -18.62 -1.30
C VAL A 216 4.20 -17.40 -0.47
N SER A 217 4.98 -17.18 0.57
CA SER A 217 4.91 -15.95 1.36
C SER A 217 6.30 -15.63 1.85
N PHE A 218 6.69 -14.37 1.70
CA PHE A 218 7.91 -13.88 2.33
C PHE A 218 7.74 -12.41 2.73
N PRO A 219 8.29 -12.04 3.90
CA PRO A 219 8.50 -10.65 4.26
C PRO A 219 9.66 -10.07 3.45
N PHE A 220 9.62 -8.78 3.14
CA PHE A 220 10.66 -8.13 2.35
C PHE A 220 11.04 -6.75 2.88
N TRP A 221 12.28 -6.37 2.64
CA TRP A 221 12.68 -4.97 2.56
C TRP A 221 12.60 -4.51 1.11
N ALA A 222 12.29 -3.24 0.89
CA ALA A 222 12.29 -2.65 -0.44
C ALA A 222 12.99 -1.29 -0.46
N VAL A 223 13.59 -0.99 -1.60
CA VAL A 223 14.17 0.31 -1.95
C VAL A 223 13.66 0.71 -3.32
N ARG A 224 13.71 2.00 -3.66
CA ARG A 224 13.40 2.45 -5.03
C ARG A 224 14.39 1.81 -6.02
N ALA A 225 13.88 1.36 -7.16
CA ALA A 225 14.71 0.77 -8.21
C ALA A 225 15.57 1.85 -8.88
N LEU A 226 16.85 1.56 -9.14
CA LEU A 226 17.67 2.36 -10.06
C LEU A 226 17.16 2.10 -11.48
N GLU A 227 16.88 3.17 -12.24
CA GLU A 227 16.49 3.08 -13.65
C GLU A 227 17.57 2.40 -14.53
#